data_AF-A0A9J6DC32-F1
#
_entry.id   AF-A0A9J6DC32-F1
#
_cell.length_a   1.000
_cell.length_b   1.000
_cell.length_c   1.000
_cell.angle_alpha   90.00
_cell.angle_beta   90.00
_cell.angle_gamma   90.00
#
_symmetry.space_group_name_H-M   'P 1'
#
loop_
_entity.id
_entity.type
_entity.pdbx_description
1 polymer ?
#
loop_
_entity_poly.entity_id
_entity_poly.type
_entity_poly.pdbx_seq_one_letter_code
_entity_poly.pdbx_strand_id
1 'polypeptide(L)'
;MIGAAPGACWCPRPVSRTCENFYHFVCNLWKGRGETIKTNWTAAASDELNHQLEQSVHGVLQRSNSQENLATLKALFYKCMNTRQLDVDDWNPMLELLWLVSLKGFPFSSTPRNSTSLRKIAARVLKMTGAETLLSIKATSHPTKGDTGILSIGMPNMLAPKGSDEAQMLMTRVDSESSEGAVASRVWWPDMSSSFLALTQWCFQQYGVRKLGALELLQYTAAMKLVIDLFLVEKRLDVRFETFQTYSIYHLFFVYHALSFCEGSAADNSTESTLAALMTNVPLRNNQLFQKTLKCPVGSSMNPPTKCIL
;
A
#
# COMPACT_ATOMS: atom_id res chain seq x y z
N MET A 1 -17.61 -35.65 -28.72
CA MET A 1 -17.39 -36.21 -27.37
C MET A 1 -15.98 -35.82 -26.93
N ILE A 2 -15.83 -34.71 -26.22
CA ILE A 2 -14.59 -34.38 -25.48
C ILE A 2 -15.08 -33.78 -24.16
N GLY A 3 -14.91 -34.54 -23.08
CA GLY A 3 -15.36 -34.17 -21.74
C GLY A 3 -14.45 -33.11 -21.13
N ALA A 4 -15.04 -31.98 -20.76
CA ALA A 4 -14.45 -31.05 -19.81
C ALA A 4 -14.57 -31.66 -18.40
N ALA A 5 -13.47 -31.67 -17.64
CA ALA A 5 -13.51 -31.96 -16.21
C ALA A 5 -13.61 -30.64 -15.44
N PRO A 6 -14.74 -30.35 -14.77
CA PRO A 6 -14.86 -29.24 -13.82
C PRO A 6 -14.37 -29.73 -12.45
N GLY A 7 -13.50 -28.96 -11.80
CA GLY A 7 -13.10 -29.22 -10.40
C GLY A 7 -11.60 -29.39 -10.19
N ALA A 8 -10.83 -28.31 -10.32
CA ALA A 8 -9.53 -28.23 -9.67
C ALA A 8 -9.74 -27.96 -8.17
N CYS A 9 -9.94 -29.03 -7.40
CA CYS A 9 -9.98 -28.99 -5.94
C CYS A 9 -8.71 -28.36 -5.38
N TRP A 10 -8.87 -27.49 -4.37
CA TRP A 10 -7.80 -27.13 -3.44
C TRP A 10 -7.40 -28.39 -2.65
N CYS A 11 -6.56 -29.25 -3.24
CA CYS A 11 -5.96 -30.35 -2.49
C CYS A 11 -4.93 -29.77 -1.51
N PRO A 12 -4.96 -30.18 -0.22
CA PRO A 12 -3.95 -29.78 0.74
C PRO A 12 -2.60 -30.39 0.34
N ARG A 13 -1.75 -29.58 -0.30
CA ARG A 13 -0.31 -29.86 -0.39
C ARG A 13 0.29 -29.77 1.02
N PRO A 14 1.37 -30.51 1.32
CA PRO A 14 1.79 -30.79 2.69
C PRO A 14 2.06 -29.51 3.46
N VAL A 15 1.59 -29.49 4.72
CA VAL A 15 1.78 -28.44 5.73
C VAL A 15 3.24 -27.96 5.82
N SER A 16 4.20 -28.80 5.42
CA SER A 16 5.63 -28.47 5.36
C SER A 16 5.93 -27.22 4.52
N ARG A 17 5.36 -27.08 3.32
CA ARG A 17 5.72 -25.94 2.43
C ARG A 17 5.18 -24.61 2.91
N THR A 18 3.99 -24.59 3.51
CA THR A 18 3.34 -23.38 4.06
C THR A 18 4.14 -22.80 5.23
N CYS A 19 4.75 -23.67 6.04
CA CYS A 19 5.49 -23.29 7.24
C CYS A 19 7.00 -23.10 7.02
N GLU A 20 7.48 -23.37 5.80
CA GLU A 20 8.82 -23.03 5.34
C GLU A 20 8.87 -21.62 4.74
N ASN A 21 7.96 -21.30 3.83
CA ASN A 21 7.88 -19.97 3.24
C ASN A 21 6.43 -19.68 2.79
N PHE A 22 5.73 -18.89 3.62
CA PHE A 22 4.31 -18.64 3.40
C PHE A 22 4.05 -17.80 2.15
N TYR A 23 4.88 -16.78 1.92
CA TYR A 23 4.85 -15.97 0.69
C TYR A 23 4.91 -16.84 -0.57
N HIS A 24 5.94 -17.69 -0.69
CA HIS A 24 6.07 -18.55 -1.87
C HIS A 24 4.93 -19.57 -1.98
N PHE A 25 4.45 -20.12 -0.86
CA PHE A 25 3.30 -21.01 -0.88
C PHE A 25 2.08 -20.34 -1.52
N VAL A 26 1.73 -19.12 -1.09
CA VAL A 26 0.58 -18.39 -1.61
C VAL A 26 0.81 -17.88 -3.04
N CYS A 27 1.94 -17.22 -3.29
CA CYS A 27 2.20 -16.58 -4.58
C CYS A 27 2.46 -17.58 -5.70
N ASN A 28 3.05 -18.75 -5.43
CA ASN A 28 3.20 -19.79 -6.47
C ASN A 28 1.86 -20.38 -6.88
N LEU A 29 0.89 -20.50 -5.95
CA LEU A 29 -0.47 -20.92 -6.27
C LEU A 29 -1.21 -19.88 -7.12
N TRP A 30 -0.98 -18.60 -6.82
CA TRP A 30 -1.52 -17.50 -7.63
C TRP A 30 -0.91 -17.48 -9.04
N LYS A 31 0.43 -17.55 -9.16
CA LYS A 31 1.13 -17.60 -10.47
C LYS A 31 0.69 -18.79 -11.32
N GLY A 32 0.45 -19.96 -10.71
CA GLY A 32 -0.06 -21.14 -11.40
C GLY A 32 -1.46 -20.98 -12.02
N ARG A 33 -2.21 -19.93 -11.67
CA ARG A 33 -3.46 -19.52 -12.34
C ARG A 33 -3.27 -18.36 -13.34
N GLY A 34 -2.19 -17.60 -13.22
CA GLY A 34 -1.95 -16.35 -13.96
C GLY A 34 -1.40 -16.53 -15.38
N GLU A 35 -0.88 -17.71 -15.75
CA GLU A 35 -0.33 -17.96 -17.10
C GLU A 35 -1.34 -17.75 -18.25
N THR A 36 -2.65 -17.69 -17.96
CA THR A 36 -3.70 -17.40 -18.93
C THR A 36 -3.99 -15.91 -19.15
N ILE A 37 -3.44 -14.99 -18.35
CA ILE A 37 -3.66 -13.53 -18.51
C ILE A 37 -2.33 -12.88 -18.89
N LYS A 38 -1.95 -12.99 -20.17
CA LYS A 38 -0.84 -12.22 -20.77
C LYS A 38 -1.29 -10.78 -20.99
N THR A 39 -1.34 -9.98 -19.93
CA THR A 39 -1.29 -8.52 -20.08
C THR A 39 0.12 -8.06 -19.73
N ASN A 40 0.69 -7.12 -20.49
CA ASN A 40 2.08 -6.62 -20.36
C ASN A 40 2.41 -5.90 -19.03
N TRP A 41 1.56 -6.04 -18.01
CA TRP A 41 1.72 -5.45 -16.70
C TRP A 41 2.28 -6.51 -15.74
N THR A 42 3.31 -6.16 -14.97
CA THR A 42 3.73 -6.90 -13.78
C THR A 42 2.64 -6.77 -12.71
N ALA A 43 1.47 -7.37 -12.94
CA ALA A 43 0.32 -7.21 -12.06
C ALA A 43 0.60 -7.87 -10.71
N ALA A 44 0.44 -7.13 -9.61
CA ALA A 44 0.29 -7.72 -8.30
C ALA A 44 -1.13 -8.34 -8.17
N ALA A 45 -1.34 -9.27 -7.24
CA ALA A 45 -2.68 -9.83 -7.04
C ALA A 45 -3.70 -8.76 -6.60
N SER A 46 -3.24 -7.66 -5.98
CA SER A 46 -4.04 -6.47 -5.70
C SER A 46 -4.49 -5.73 -6.95
N ASP A 47 -3.65 -5.67 -7.98
CA ASP A 47 -3.96 -4.98 -9.24
C ASP A 47 -5.07 -5.72 -9.98
N GLU A 48 -5.03 -7.06 -9.96
CA GLU A 48 -6.11 -7.90 -10.50
C GLU A 48 -7.43 -7.65 -9.77
N LEU A 49 -7.41 -7.59 -8.43
CA LEU A 49 -8.62 -7.31 -7.65
C LEU A 49 -9.15 -5.90 -7.93
N ASN A 50 -8.25 -4.90 -7.97
CA ASN A 50 -8.61 -3.52 -8.30
C ASN A 50 -9.19 -3.45 -9.71
N HIS A 51 -8.63 -4.17 -10.67
CA HIS A 51 -9.15 -4.23 -12.03
C HIS A 51 -10.56 -4.83 -12.08
N GLN A 52 -10.82 -5.93 -11.36
CA GLN A 52 -12.16 -6.52 -11.26
C GLN A 52 -13.17 -5.58 -10.58
N LEU A 53 -12.73 -4.84 -9.56
CA LEU A 53 -13.53 -3.82 -8.91
C LEU A 53 -13.84 -2.67 -9.88
N GLU A 54 -12.84 -2.17 -10.60
CA GLU A 54 -12.99 -1.13 -11.61
C GLU A 54 -13.98 -1.55 -12.70
N GLN A 55 -13.86 -2.77 -13.23
CA GLN A 55 -14.81 -3.32 -14.20
C GLN A 55 -16.24 -3.37 -13.64
N SER A 56 -16.39 -3.80 -12.39
CA SER A 56 -17.68 -3.87 -11.72
C SER A 56 -18.30 -2.48 -11.51
N VAL A 57 -17.49 -1.52 -11.03
CA VAL A 57 -17.90 -0.11 -10.85
C VAL A 57 -18.28 0.52 -12.19
N HIS A 58 -17.46 0.32 -13.21
CA HIS A 58 -17.75 0.77 -14.58
C HIS A 58 -19.08 0.21 -15.09
N GLY A 59 -19.34 -1.09 -14.87
CA GLY A 59 -20.61 -1.72 -15.21
C GLY A 59 -21.82 -1.13 -14.47
N VAL A 60 -21.67 -0.73 -13.20
CA VAL A 60 -22.72 -0.04 -12.44
C VAL A 60 -22.97 1.38 -12.95
N LEU A 61 -21.90 2.11 -13.27
CA LEU A 61 -21.97 3.50 -13.75
C LEU A 61 -22.57 3.60 -15.16
N GLN A 62 -22.31 2.62 -16.02
CA GLN A 62 -22.86 2.58 -17.39
C GLN A 62 -24.34 2.20 -17.47
N ARG A 63 -24.90 1.51 -16.46
CA ARG A 63 -26.31 1.11 -16.47
C ARG A 63 -27.21 2.34 -16.50
N SER A 64 -28.23 2.30 -17.35
CA SER A 64 -29.23 3.37 -17.50
C SER A 64 -30.11 3.58 -16.27
N ASN A 65 -30.07 2.66 -15.29
CA ASN A 65 -30.99 2.71 -14.15
C ASN A 65 -30.72 3.94 -13.25
N SER A 66 -31.78 4.69 -13.00
CA SER A 66 -31.81 5.99 -12.30
C SER A 66 -31.84 5.80 -10.79
N GLN A 67 -30.78 5.23 -10.20
CA GLN A 67 -30.58 5.38 -8.76
C GLN A 67 -30.22 6.84 -8.50
N GLU A 68 -31.14 7.59 -7.89
CA GLU A 68 -31.02 9.01 -7.60
C GLU A 68 -29.75 9.33 -6.80
N ASN A 69 -29.37 8.44 -5.87
CA ASN A 69 -28.16 8.54 -5.06
C ASN A 69 -26.84 8.48 -5.87
N LEU A 70 -26.88 8.03 -7.13
CA LEU A 70 -25.71 7.91 -8.01
C LEU A 70 -25.69 8.94 -9.15
N ALA A 71 -26.67 9.84 -9.22
CA ALA A 71 -26.82 10.79 -10.33
C ALA A 71 -25.57 11.66 -10.54
N THR A 72 -25.06 12.27 -9.46
CA THR A 72 -23.84 13.10 -9.51
C THR A 72 -22.61 12.32 -9.95
N LEU A 73 -22.45 11.10 -9.43
CA LEU A 73 -21.31 10.24 -9.75
C LEU A 73 -21.35 9.79 -11.22
N LYS A 74 -22.53 9.43 -11.73
CA LYS A 74 -22.72 9.11 -13.15
C LYS A 74 -22.47 10.30 -14.05
N ALA A 75 -22.94 11.49 -13.68
CA ALA A 75 -22.67 12.71 -14.44
C ALA A 75 -21.17 13.01 -14.54
N LEU A 76 -20.43 12.86 -13.43
CA LEU A 76 -18.96 13.00 -13.43
C LEU A 76 -18.30 11.95 -14.31
N PHE A 77 -18.72 10.68 -14.19
CA PHE A 77 -18.22 9.58 -15.01
C PHE A 77 -18.40 9.85 -16.51
N TYR A 78 -19.60 10.25 -16.95
CA TYR A 78 -19.85 10.54 -18.37
C TYR A 78 -19.05 11.74 -18.88
N LYS A 79 -18.82 12.77 -18.05
CA LYS A 79 -17.92 13.87 -18.42
C LYS A 79 -16.48 13.39 -18.61
N CYS A 80 -15.99 12.51 -17.73
CA CYS A 80 -14.65 11.94 -17.83
C CYS A 80 -14.50 11.01 -19.05
N MET A 81 -15.53 10.25 -19.39
CA MET A 81 -15.50 9.30 -20.50
C MET A 81 -15.70 9.95 -21.88
N ASN A 82 -16.16 11.21 -21.95
CA ASN A 82 -16.35 11.92 -23.20
C ASN A 82 -15.04 12.51 -23.71
N THR A 83 -14.18 11.65 -24.26
CA THR A 83 -12.86 12.05 -24.78
C THR A 83 -12.94 13.13 -25.86
N ARG A 84 -14.00 13.12 -26.69
CA ARG A 84 -14.19 14.14 -27.73
C ARG A 84 -14.32 15.55 -27.17
N GLN A 85 -15.02 15.70 -26.05
CA GLN A 85 -15.14 17.01 -25.41
C GLN A 85 -13.81 17.41 -24.77
N LEU A 86 -13.09 16.47 -24.15
CA LEU A 86 -11.76 16.73 -23.59
C LEU A 86 -10.77 17.19 -24.67
N ASP A 87 -10.81 16.59 -25.86
CA ASP A 87 -9.97 16.96 -26.99
C ASP A 87 -10.29 18.36 -27.53
N VAL A 88 -11.57 18.76 -27.49
CA VAL A 88 -12.03 20.10 -27.90
C VAL A 88 -11.65 21.16 -26.86
N ASP A 89 -11.80 20.83 -25.57
CA ASP A 89 -11.48 21.74 -24.47
C ASP A 89 -9.95 21.96 -24.37
N ASP A 90 -9.14 20.96 -24.76
CA ASP A 90 -7.67 20.99 -24.79
C ASP A 90 -7.09 21.51 -23.46
N TRP A 91 -6.07 22.37 -23.49
CA TRP A 91 -5.48 22.96 -22.28
C TRP A 91 -6.29 24.11 -21.69
N ASN A 92 -7.42 24.53 -22.29
CA ASN A 92 -8.14 25.72 -21.87
C ASN A 92 -8.60 25.67 -20.40
N PRO A 93 -9.19 24.58 -19.88
CA PRO A 93 -9.55 24.50 -18.47
C PRO A 93 -8.35 24.69 -17.53
N MET A 94 -7.18 24.20 -17.92
CA MET A 94 -5.94 24.38 -17.15
C MET A 94 -5.44 25.83 -17.22
N LEU A 95 -5.47 26.46 -18.40
CA LEU A 95 -5.07 27.85 -18.59
C LEU A 95 -5.98 28.82 -17.81
N GLU A 96 -7.29 28.55 -17.79
CA GLU A 96 -8.26 29.28 -16.96
C GLU A 96 -7.96 29.10 -15.48
N LEU A 97 -7.66 27.87 -15.04
CA LEU A 97 -7.26 27.61 -13.66
C LEU A 97 -6.00 28.38 -13.27
N LEU A 98 -4.96 28.35 -14.13
CA LEU A 98 -3.73 29.11 -13.92
C LEU A 98 -4.00 30.61 -13.81
N TRP A 99 -4.93 31.13 -14.61
CA TRP A 99 -5.35 32.52 -14.52
C TRP A 99 -6.02 32.83 -13.17
N LEU A 100 -6.96 31.98 -12.73
CA LEU A 100 -7.69 32.13 -11.47
C LEU A 100 -6.77 32.11 -10.24
N VAL A 101 -5.71 31.30 -10.27
CA VAL A 101 -4.72 31.23 -9.17
C VAL A 101 -3.60 32.27 -9.30
N SER A 102 -3.68 33.19 -10.27
CA SER A 102 -2.66 34.23 -10.54
C SER A 102 -1.30 33.68 -10.98
N LEU A 103 -1.31 32.56 -11.68
CA LEU A 103 -0.18 31.93 -12.38
C LEU A 103 -0.30 32.07 -13.90
N LYS A 104 -0.94 33.15 -14.39
CA LYS A 104 -1.09 33.39 -15.84
C LYS A 104 0.29 33.34 -16.53
N GLY A 105 0.41 32.46 -17.53
CA GLY A 105 1.61 32.30 -18.34
C GLY A 105 2.77 31.56 -17.65
N PHE A 106 2.60 31.06 -16.42
CA PHE A 106 3.53 30.11 -15.82
C PHE A 106 3.62 28.83 -16.67
N PRO A 107 4.80 28.19 -16.85
CA PRO A 107 6.13 28.58 -16.34
C PRO A 107 6.92 29.51 -17.28
N PHE A 108 6.38 29.86 -18.45
CA PHE A 108 7.14 30.45 -19.56
C PHE A 108 7.19 31.98 -19.55
N SER A 109 6.21 32.65 -18.96
CA SER A 109 6.23 34.09 -18.76
C SER A 109 6.72 34.40 -17.35
N SER A 110 7.69 35.30 -17.23
CA SER A 110 8.05 35.88 -15.94
C SER A 110 6.82 36.58 -15.36
N THR A 111 6.31 36.06 -14.24
CA THR A 111 5.22 36.71 -13.50
C THR A 111 5.62 38.17 -13.26
N PRO A 112 4.76 39.16 -13.56
CA PRO A 112 5.12 40.56 -13.35
C PRO A 112 5.59 40.76 -11.91
N ARG A 113 6.79 41.36 -11.75
CA ARG A 113 7.51 41.58 -10.47
C ARG A 113 6.68 42.31 -9.39
N ASN A 114 5.51 42.83 -9.75
CA ASN A 114 4.52 43.42 -8.86
C ASN A 114 3.19 42.66 -9.00
N SER A 115 2.70 42.00 -7.94
CA SER A 115 1.28 42.12 -7.49
C SER A 115 0.68 40.97 -6.66
N THR A 116 1.32 39.82 -6.39
CA THR A 116 0.73 38.85 -5.45
C THR A 116 1.80 38.11 -4.64
N SER A 117 1.70 38.15 -3.30
CA SER A 117 2.59 37.38 -2.41
C SER A 117 2.51 35.89 -2.76
N LEU A 118 3.66 35.22 -2.83
CA LEU A 118 3.75 33.76 -3.04
C LEU A 118 2.81 32.97 -2.11
N ARG A 119 2.63 33.43 -0.87
CA ARG A 119 1.70 32.84 0.12
C ARG A 119 0.24 32.92 -0.35
N LYS A 120 -0.16 34.02 -0.98
CA LYS A 120 -1.51 34.20 -1.52
C LYS A 120 -1.75 33.30 -2.74
N ILE A 121 -0.74 33.13 -3.61
CA ILE A 121 -0.80 32.21 -4.74
C ILE A 121 -0.95 30.77 -4.23
N ALA A 122 -0.06 30.34 -3.33
CA ALA A 122 -0.12 29.01 -2.73
C ALA A 122 -1.46 28.72 -2.03
N ALA A 123 -2.00 29.69 -1.29
CA ALA A 123 -3.31 29.57 -0.66
C ALA A 123 -4.46 29.46 -1.68
N ARG A 124 -4.39 30.18 -2.81
CA ARG A 124 -5.39 30.07 -3.89
C ARG A 124 -5.32 28.70 -4.56
N VAL A 125 -4.12 28.22 -4.88
CA VAL A 125 -3.92 26.89 -5.45
C VAL A 125 -4.51 25.83 -4.52
N LEU A 126 -4.13 25.84 -3.23
CA LEU A 126 -4.65 24.89 -2.25
C LEU A 126 -6.17 24.95 -2.14
N LYS A 127 -6.76 26.16 -2.10
CA LYS A 127 -8.21 26.34 -1.99
C LYS A 127 -8.97 25.85 -3.23
N MET A 128 -8.43 26.02 -4.43
CA MET A 128 -9.14 25.74 -5.67
C MET A 128 -8.94 24.32 -6.18
N THR A 129 -7.76 23.72 -5.96
CA THR A 129 -7.43 22.39 -6.48
C THR A 129 -7.16 21.35 -5.40
N GLY A 130 -7.01 21.77 -4.14
CA GLY A 130 -6.50 20.91 -3.07
C GLY A 130 -4.98 20.63 -3.17
N ALA A 131 -4.27 21.20 -4.15
CA ALA A 131 -2.85 20.93 -4.32
C ALA A 131 -1.99 21.64 -3.24
N GLU A 132 -1.23 20.83 -2.50
CA GLU A 132 -0.36 21.26 -1.42
C GLU A 132 0.98 21.74 -2.01
N THR A 133 1.11 23.05 -2.26
CA THR A 133 2.30 23.61 -2.95
C THR A 133 3.44 23.98 -2.00
N LEU A 134 3.13 24.64 -0.89
CA LEU A 134 4.12 25.07 0.13
C LEU A 134 3.99 24.30 1.44
N LEU A 135 2.76 24.02 1.84
CA LEU A 135 2.41 23.36 3.10
C LEU A 135 1.21 22.46 2.85
N SER A 136 1.19 21.31 3.50
CA SER A 136 0.01 20.47 3.64
C SER A 136 -0.85 21.02 4.77
N ILE A 137 -2.16 21.10 4.54
CA ILE A 137 -3.14 21.51 5.57
C ILE A 137 -4.24 20.45 5.59
N LYS A 138 -4.37 19.73 6.71
CA LYS A 138 -5.34 18.63 6.86
C LYS A 138 -6.09 18.72 8.17
N ALA A 139 -7.41 18.49 8.11
CA ALA A 139 -8.21 18.26 9.31
C ALA A 139 -7.92 16.84 9.84
N THR A 140 -7.46 16.74 11.07
CA THR A 140 -7.12 15.46 11.73
C THR A 140 -7.71 15.44 13.13
N SER A 141 -7.85 14.25 13.72
CA SER A 141 -8.29 14.14 15.11
C SER A 141 -7.20 14.61 16.08
N HIS A 142 -7.61 15.28 17.15
CA HIS A 142 -6.71 15.74 18.19
C HIS A 142 -6.03 14.53 18.86
N PRO A 143 -4.70 14.51 19.00
CA PRO A 143 -3.97 13.31 19.42
C PRO A 143 -4.31 12.86 20.84
N THR A 144 -4.73 13.78 21.71
CA THR A 144 -5.03 13.51 23.12
C THR A 144 -6.49 13.76 23.53
N LYS A 145 -7.34 14.25 22.62
CA LYS A 145 -8.74 14.59 22.91
C LYS A 145 -9.63 13.91 21.89
N GLY A 146 -10.28 12.81 22.30
CA GLY A 146 -11.31 12.16 21.50
C GLY A 146 -12.36 13.18 21.03
N ASP A 147 -12.84 13.01 19.79
CA ASP A 147 -13.91 13.80 19.17
C ASP A 147 -13.62 15.28 18.90
N THR A 148 -12.37 15.74 19.02
CA THR A 148 -11.99 17.09 18.59
C THR A 148 -11.14 17.05 17.32
N GLY A 149 -11.57 17.80 16.31
CA GLY A 149 -10.78 18.02 15.10
C GLY A 149 -9.76 19.14 15.30
N ILE A 150 -8.55 18.96 14.77
CA ILE A 150 -7.52 19.99 14.68
C ILE A 150 -7.11 20.21 13.23
N LEU A 151 -6.57 21.39 12.96
CA LEU A 151 -5.90 21.67 11.70
C LEU A 151 -4.41 21.34 11.86
N SER A 152 -3.97 20.30 11.16
CA SER A 152 -2.55 19.95 11.07
C SER A 152 -1.90 20.67 9.90
N ILE A 153 -0.69 21.20 10.13
CA ILE A 153 0.17 21.80 9.09
C ILE A 153 1.38 20.89 8.92
N GLY A 154 1.64 20.45 7.69
CA GLY A 154 2.71 19.50 7.37
C GLY A 154 3.49 19.87 6.11
N MET A 155 4.43 19.00 5.75
CA MET A 155 5.17 19.12 4.49
C MET A 155 4.22 18.89 3.30
N PRO A 156 4.38 19.64 2.20
CA PRO A 156 3.55 19.44 1.01
C PRO A 156 3.82 18.07 0.39
N ASN A 157 2.75 17.37 -0.04
CA ASN A 157 2.90 16.22 -0.93
C ASN A 157 3.19 16.74 -2.34
N MET A 158 4.45 17.05 -2.63
CA MET A 158 4.85 17.54 -3.95
C MET A 158 4.48 16.52 -5.04
N LEU A 159 4.07 17.04 -6.21
CA LEU A 159 3.84 16.28 -7.45
C LEU A 159 5.14 15.74 -8.08
N ALA A 160 6.29 15.90 -7.42
CA ALA A 160 7.48 15.17 -7.82
C ALA A 160 7.22 13.67 -7.58
N PRO A 161 7.45 12.80 -8.58
CA PRO A 161 7.32 11.38 -8.37
C PRO A 161 8.17 11.00 -7.18
N LYS A 162 7.59 10.23 -6.25
CA LYS A 162 8.36 9.46 -5.27
C LYS A 162 9.26 8.51 -6.07
N GLY A 163 10.41 8.99 -6.55
CA GLY A 163 11.27 8.26 -7.48
C GLY A 163 12.06 9.08 -8.52
N SER A 164 12.07 10.42 -8.51
CA SER A 164 13.16 11.10 -9.24
C SER A 164 14.43 11.06 -8.41
N ASP A 165 15.50 10.49 -8.98
CA ASP A 165 16.83 10.43 -8.38
C ASP A 165 17.33 11.81 -7.95
N GLU A 166 16.83 12.92 -8.53
CA GLU A 166 17.17 14.28 -8.12
C GLU A 166 16.44 14.75 -6.85
N ALA A 167 15.15 14.39 -6.66
CA ALA A 167 14.45 14.65 -5.41
C ALA A 167 15.01 13.76 -4.29
N GLN A 168 15.41 12.54 -4.65
CA GLN A 168 16.10 11.62 -3.76
C GLN A 168 17.55 12.08 -3.50
N MET A 169 18.24 12.74 -4.44
CA MET A 169 19.56 13.37 -4.23
C MET A 169 19.50 14.57 -3.29
N LEU A 170 18.48 15.43 -3.43
CA LEU A 170 18.28 16.55 -2.51
C LEU A 170 17.95 16.08 -1.09
N MET A 171 17.23 14.96 -0.96
CA MET A 171 16.94 14.32 0.33
C MET A 171 18.15 13.54 0.87
N THR A 172 18.87 12.81 0.02
CA THR A 172 20.07 12.05 0.42
C THR A 172 21.25 12.94 0.70
N ARG A 173 21.36 14.16 0.17
CA ARG A 173 22.43 15.08 0.60
C ARG A 173 22.24 15.58 2.03
N VAL A 174 21.01 15.52 2.56
CA VAL A 174 20.72 15.75 3.98
C VAL A 174 20.99 14.48 4.80
N ASP A 175 20.87 13.28 4.20
CA ASP A 175 21.12 12.00 4.87
C ASP A 175 22.57 11.47 4.71
N SER A 176 23.36 11.94 3.73
CA SER A 176 24.64 11.35 3.30
C SER A 176 25.88 11.87 4.04
N GLU A 177 25.72 12.78 5.00
CA GLU A 177 26.79 13.04 5.97
C GLU A 177 26.78 12.05 7.16
N SER A 178 25.92 11.03 7.12
CA SER A 178 25.76 10.10 8.22
C SER A 178 26.18 8.67 7.84
N SER A 179 27.48 8.44 7.97
CA SER A 179 28.09 7.11 7.93
C SER A 179 27.45 6.17 8.97
N GLU A 180 27.15 4.94 8.53
CA GLU A 180 26.92 3.63 9.20
C GLU A 180 26.49 3.51 10.69
N GLY A 181 26.03 4.57 11.35
CA GLY A 181 25.53 4.56 12.73
C GLY A 181 24.28 5.41 12.96
N ALA A 182 23.73 6.04 11.93
CA ALA A 182 22.84 7.19 12.09
C ALA A 182 21.33 6.94 12.01
N VAL A 183 20.88 5.70 11.78
CA VAL A 183 19.44 5.39 11.93
C VAL A 183 19.03 5.49 13.40
N ALA A 184 19.96 5.26 14.33
CA ALA A 184 19.75 5.36 15.78
C ALA A 184 19.88 6.79 16.34
N SER A 185 20.43 7.74 15.59
CA SER A 185 20.74 9.11 16.05
C SER A 185 19.94 10.19 15.31
N ARG A 186 18.70 9.90 14.90
CA ARG A 186 17.77 10.98 14.55
C ARG A 186 17.48 11.77 15.84
N VAL A 187 17.97 13.00 15.91
CA VAL A 187 17.93 13.93 17.07
C VAL A 187 16.53 14.14 17.68
N TRP A 188 15.46 13.73 17.00
CA TRP A 188 14.07 13.83 17.45
C TRP A 188 13.45 12.51 17.92
N TRP A 189 14.18 11.39 17.90
CA TRP A 189 13.67 10.11 18.41
C TRP A 189 13.84 10.05 19.94
N PRO A 190 12.78 9.76 20.71
CA PRO A 190 12.92 9.44 22.13
C PRO A 190 13.82 8.21 22.32
N ASP A 191 14.60 8.14 23.41
CA ASP A 191 15.50 7.01 23.73
C ASP A 191 14.81 5.64 23.70
N MET A 192 13.50 5.63 23.99
CA MET A 192 12.66 4.44 23.89
C MET A 192 12.55 3.90 22.45
N SER A 193 12.50 4.79 21.46
CA SER A 193 12.37 4.43 20.04
C SER A 193 13.69 3.92 19.45
N SER A 194 14.82 4.51 19.84
CA SER A 194 16.16 4.02 19.43
C SER A 194 16.46 2.65 20.06
N SER A 195 16.11 2.46 21.33
CA SER A 195 16.22 1.17 22.03
C SER A 195 15.33 0.10 21.39
N PHE A 196 14.07 0.44 21.08
CA PHE A 196 13.14 -0.46 20.39
C PHE A 196 13.65 -0.84 18.99
N LEU A 197 14.18 0.13 18.24
CA LEU A 197 14.77 -0.11 16.93
C LEU A 197 15.96 -1.07 17.02
N ALA A 198 16.88 -0.85 17.96
CA ALA A 198 18.04 -1.71 18.17
C ALA A 198 17.63 -3.15 18.56
N LEU A 199 16.65 -3.30 19.47
CA LEU A 199 16.09 -4.59 19.85
C LEU A 199 15.46 -5.30 18.65
N THR A 200 14.74 -4.56 17.81
CA THR A 200 14.08 -5.12 16.62
C THR A 200 15.08 -5.53 15.54
N GLN A 201 16.12 -4.72 15.32
CA GLN A 201 17.21 -5.07 14.41
C GLN A 201 17.95 -6.32 14.89
N TRP A 202 18.31 -6.40 16.17
CA TRP A 202 18.93 -7.58 16.75
C TRP A 202 18.04 -8.82 16.60
N CYS A 203 16.74 -8.67 16.87
CA CYS A 203 15.76 -9.73 16.68
C CYS A 203 15.77 -10.27 15.25
N PHE A 204 15.65 -9.40 14.24
CA PHE A 204 15.55 -9.87 12.86
C PHE A 204 16.87 -10.42 12.31
N GLN A 205 18.02 -10.00 12.86
CA GLN A 205 19.30 -10.66 12.59
C GLN A 205 19.28 -12.13 13.02
N GLN A 206 18.60 -12.50 14.12
CA GLN A 206 18.41 -13.90 14.53
C GLN A 206 17.62 -14.71 13.48
N TYR A 207 16.76 -14.04 12.70
CA TYR A 207 16.03 -14.66 11.58
C TYR A 207 16.79 -14.64 10.26
N GLY A 208 18.09 -14.31 10.27
CA GLY A 208 18.92 -14.29 9.06
C GLY A 208 18.70 -13.06 8.17
N VAL A 209 17.94 -12.07 8.62
CA VAL A 209 17.71 -10.82 7.88
C VAL A 209 18.93 -9.91 8.08
N ARG A 210 19.96 -10.09 7.25
CA ARG A 210 21.28 -9.44 7.41
C ARG A 210 21.31 -7.95 7.06
N LYS A 211 20.33 -7.43 6.32
CA LYS A 211 20.23 -6.02 5.95
C LYS A 211 18.86 -5.46 6.30
N LEU A 212 18.75 -4.92 7.51
CA LEU A 212 17.58 -4.17 7.97
C LEU A 212 17.60 -2.70 7.55
N GLY A 213 18.14 -2.40 6.37
CA GLY A 213 18.22 -1.02 5.87
C GLY A 213 16.83 -0.42 5.56
N ALA A 214 15.80 -1.25 5.42
CA ALA A 214 14.46 -0.79 5.11
C ALA A 214 13.67 -0.54 6.40
N LEU A 215 13.63 0.72 6.84
CA LEU A 215 12.65 1.24 7.81
C LEU A 215 11.22 0.73 7.52
N GLU A 216 10.93 0.49 6.24
CA GLU A 216 9.70 -0.11 5.73
C GLU A 216 9.37 -1.48 6.38
N LEU A 217 10.33 -2.41 6.50
CA LEU A 217 10.08 -3.72 7.11
C LEU A 217 9.68 -3.62 8.59
N LEU A 218 10.29 -2.66 9.31
CA LEU A 218 9.96 -2.36 10.70
C LEU A 218 8.54 -1.79 10.82
N GLN A 219 8.21 -0.83 9.96
CA GLN A 219 6.88 -0.23 9.90
C GLN A 219 5.81 -1.29 9.62
N TYR A 220 6.02 -2.17 8.64
CA TYR A 220 5.09 -3.25 8.32
C TYR A 220 4.96 -4.27 9.45
N THR A 221 6.07 -4.64 10.09
CA THR A 221 6.02 -5.59 11.22
C THR A 221 5.24 -5.03 12.40
N ALA A 222 5.47 -3.76 12.73
CA ALA A 222 4.72 -3.06 13.78
C ALA A 222 3.24 -2.92 13.41
N ALA A 223 2.94 -2.53 12.17
CA ALA A 223 1.57 -2.35 11.69
C ALA A 223 0.79 -3.68 11.68
N MET A 224 1.42 -4.81 11.33
CA MET A 224 0.73 -6.09 11.24
C MET A 224 0.14 -6.55 12.58
N LYS A 225 0.82 -6.26 13.70
CA LYS A 225 0.28 -6.53 15.04
C LYS A 225 -1.03 -5.76 15.25
N LEU A 226 -1.04 -4.45 14.98
CA LEU A 226 -2.21 -3.60 15.10
C LEU A 226 -3.36 -4.06 14.20
N VAL A 227 -3.06 -4.41 12.95
CA VAL A 227 -4.07 -4.91 11.99
C VAL A 227 -4.71 -6.21 12.48
N ILE A 228 -3.92 -7.14 13.01
CA ILE A 228 -4.44 -8.39 13.58
C ILE A 228 -5.29 -8.10 14.82
N ASP A 229 -4.85 -7.22 15.71
CA ASP A 229 -5.60 -6.86 16.91
C ASP A 229 -6.94 -6.21 16.56
N LEU A 230 -6.96 -5.29 15.59
CA LEU A 230 -8.20 -4.71 15.05
C LEU A 230 -9.11 -5.78 14.43
N PHE A 231 -8.55 -6.66 13.60
CA PHE A 231 -9.28 -7.78 13.01
C PHE A 231 -9.88 -8.73 14.07
N LEU A 232 -9.22 -8.89 15.22
CA LEU A 232 -9.73 -9.68 16.34
C LEU A 232 -10.84 -8.96 17.11
N VAL A 233 -10.76 -7.64 17.27
CA VAL A 233 -11.77 -6.81 17.97
C VAL A 233 -13.05 -6.68 17.15
N GLU A 234 -12.93 -6.53 15.82
CA GLU A 234 -14.07 -6.26 14.94
C GLU A 234 -14.88 -7.52 14.57
N LYS A 235 -14.55 -8.68 15.15
CA LYS A 235 -15.22 -9.96 14.87
C LYS A 235 -16.67 -9.98 15.34
N ARG A 236 -17.58 -9.54 14.48
CA ARG A 236 -19.02 -9.77 14.64
C ARG A 236 -19.57 -10.97 13.87
N LEU A 237 -18.85 -11.55 12.89
CA LEU A 237 -19.36 -12.65 12.05
C LEU A 237 -18.27 -13.65 11.61
N ASP A 238 -18.45 -14.95 11.87
CA ASP A 238 -17.65 -16.05 11.28
C ASP A 238 -18.18 -16.32 9.86
N VAL A 239 -17.70 -15.55 8.89
CA VAL A 239 -18.06 -15.74 7.48
C VAL A 239 -17.25 -16.92 6.92
N ARG A 240 -17.94 -18.01 6.60
CA ARG A 240 -17.38 -19.16 5.89
C ARG A 240 -18.01 -19.23 4.51
N PHE A 241 -17.19 -19.46 3.48
CA PHE A 241 -17.71 -19.71 2.14
C PHE A 241 -18.32 -21.11 2.10
N GLU A 242 -19.53 -21.24 1.54
CA GLU A 242 -20.24 -22.53 1.41
C GLU A 242 -19.40 -23.59 0.69
N THR A 243 -18.54 -23.17 -0.23
CA THR A 243 -17.64 -24.03 -1.01
C THR A 243 -16.29 -24.30 -0.34
N PHE A 244 -15.96 -23.63 0.78
CA PHE A 244 -14.68 -23.76 1.50
C PHE A 244 -14.89 -23.82 3.03
N GLN A 245 -15.79 -24.70 3.48
CA GLN A 245 -16.16 -24.83 4.90
C GLN A 245 -15.01 -25.21 5.85
N THR A 246 -13.93 -25.79 5.31
CA THR A 246 -12.74 -26.21 6.05
C THR A 246 -11.82 -25.05 6.42
N TYR A 247 -11.98 -23.87 5.80
CA TYR A 247 -11.15 -22.71 6.03
C TYR A 247 -11.90 -21.66 6.85
N SER A 248 -11.32 -21.30 8.00
CA SER A 248 -11.84 -20.19 8.81
C SER A 248 -11.44 -18.84 8.22
N ILE A 249 -12.15 -17.79 8.62
CA ILE A 249 -11.80 -16.40 8.28
C ILE A 249 -10.35 -16.02 8.63
N TYR A 250 -9.73 -16.71 9.61
CA TYR A 250 -8.31 -16.54 9.94
C TYR A 250 -7.39 -17.04 8.83
N HIS A 251 -7.71 -18.18 8.22
CA HIS A 251 -6.92 -18.69 7.10
C HIS A 251 -6.97 -17.71 5.92
N LEU A 252 -8.17 -17.20 5.63
CA LEU A 252 -8.38 -16.22 4.57
C LEU A 252 -7.59 -14.94 4.84
N PHE A 253 -7.66 -14.39 6.05
CA PHE A 253 -6.91 -13.19 6.42
C PHE A 253 -5.42 -13.30 6.05
N PHE A 254 -4.76 -14.39 6.45
CA PHE A 254 -3.34 -14.58 6.15
C PHE A 254 -3.08 -14.79 4.65
N VAL A 255 -3.94 -15.55 3.96
CA VAL A 255 -3.81 -15.74 2.51
C VAL A 255 -3.95 -14.42 1.76
N TYR A 256 -4.95 -13.59 2.10
CA TYR A 256 -5.13 -12.27 1.48
C TYR A 256 -3.98 -11.32 1.77
N HIS A 257 -3.46 -11.34 3.00
CA HIS A 257 -2.27 -10.57 3.34
C HIS A 257 -1.06 -10.98 2.49
N ALA A 258 -0.80 -12.28 2.29
CA ALA A 258 0.30 -12.70 1.43
C ALA A 258 0.03 -12.37 -0.06
N LEU A 259 -1.22 -12.47 -0.51
CA LEU A 259 -1.62 -12.12 -1.88
C LEU A 259 -1.33 -10.65 -2.21
N SER A 260 -1.51 -9.72 -1.27
CA SER A 260 -1.25 -8.29 -1.53
C SER A 260 0.21 -7.98 -1.85
N PHE A 261 1.14 -8.91 -1.59
CA PHE A 261 2.55 -8.77 -1.90
C PHE A 261 3.00 -9.63 -3.09
N CYS A 262 2.12 -10.46 -3.67
CA CYS A 262 2.51 -11.32 -4.78
C CYS A 262 2.76 -10.49 -6.05
N GLU A 263 3.98 -10.56 -6.58
CA GLU A 263 4.39 -9.87 -7.81
C GLU A 263 4.48 -10.84 -9.01
N GLY A 264 4.04 -10.38 -10.18
CA GLY A 264 3.96 -11.17 -11.42
C GLY A 264 5.27 -11.48 -12.15
N SER A 265 6.45 -11.08 -11.64
CA SER A 265 7.69 -11.19 -12.42
C SER A 265 8.18 -12.64 -12.62
N ALA A 266 8.70 -12.90 -13.82
CA ALA A 266 9.07 -14.22 -14.36
C ALA A 266 10.51 -14.67 -14.03
N ALA A 267 11.25 -13.90 -13.24
CA ALA A 267 12.61 -14.24 -12.83
C ALA A 267 12.79 -13.93 -11.35
N ASP A 268 12.58 -14.92 -10.50
CA ASP A 268 13.65 -15.31 -9.58
C ASP A 268 13.35 -16.65 -8.92
N ASN A 269 14.20 -17.63 -9.23
CA ASN A 269 14.14 -19.00 -8.74
C ASN A 269 14.92 -19.18 -7.43
N SER A 270 15.17 -18.11 -6.67
CA SER A 270 15.98 -18.26 -5.46
C SER A 270 15.65 -17.29 -4.35
N THR A 271 15.21 -17.89 -3.25
CA THR A 271 15.38 -17.44 -1.87
C THR A 271 14.56 -16.23 -1.43
N GLU A 272 14.43 -16.14 -0.12
CA GLU A 272 13.77 -15.15 0.74
C GLU A 272 14.21 -13.68 0.54
N SER A 273 14.76 -13.34 -0.64
CA SER A 273 15.53 -12.14 -0.92
C SER A 273 14.71 -11.00 -1.54
N THR A 274 13.42 -11.19 -1.81
CA THR A 274 12.56 -10.07 -2.24
C THR A 274 12.00 -9.36 -1.00
N LEU A 275 11.92 -8.02 -1.08
CA LEU A 275 11.33 -7.21 -0.02
C LEU A 275 9.90 -7.68 0.29
N ALA A 276 9.12 -8.06 -0.73
CA ALA A 276 7.79 -8.65 -0.60
C ALA A 276 7.74 -9.93 0.26
N ALA A 277 8.69 -10.85 0.05
CA ALA A 277 8.79 -12.08 0.84
C ALA A 277 9.15 -11.77 2.30
N LEU A 278 10.03 -10.80 2.54
CA LEU A 278 10.38 -10.35 3.89
C LEU A 278 9.19 -9.67 4.58
N MET A 279 8.51 -8.74 3.89
CA MET A 279 7.33 -8.03 4.41
C MET A 279 6.17 -8.99 4.74
N THR A 280 6.05 -10.11 4.03
CA THR A 280 5.05 -11.14 4.33
C THR A 280 5.50 -12.06 5.44
N ASN A 281 6.68 -12.66 5.33
CA ASN A 281 7.08 -13.75 6.21
C ASN A 281 7.53 -13.24 7.58
N VAL A 282 8.31 -12.15 7.66
CA VAL A 282 8.89 -11.68 8.92
C VAL A 282 7.82 -11.31 9.96
N PRO A 283 6.76 -10.53 9.63
CA PRO A 283 5.71 -10.24 10.60
C PRO A 283 4.94 -11.48 11.05
N LEU A 284 4.78 -12.46 10.17
CA LEU A 284 4.02 -13.69 10.45
C LEU A 284 4.82 -14.75 11.19
N ARG A 285 6.15 -14.79 11.03
CA ARG A 285 7.08 -15.70 11.74
C ARG A 285 6.94 -15.61 13.24
N ASN A 286 6.69 -14.41 13.75
CA ASN A 286 6.57 -14.17 15.18
C ASN A 286 5.11 -14.22 15.69
N ASN A 287 4.16 -14.52 14.81
CA ASN A 287 2.75 -14.40 15.12
C ASN A 287 2.14 -15.73 15.58
N GLN A 288 1.71 -15.80 16.85
CA GLN A 288 1.13 -17.02 17.41
C GLN A 288 -0.20 -17.41 16.76
N LEU A 289 -1.02 -16.42 16.38
CA LEU A 289 -2.31 -16.67 15.74
C LEU A 289 -2.11 -17.32 14.37
N PHE A 290 -1.15 -16.83 13.59
CA PHE A 290 -0.73 -17.42 12.31
C PHE A 290 -0.31 -18.88 12.48
N GLN A 291 0.63 -19.13 13.41
CA GLN A 291 1.18 -20.47 13.64
C GLN A 291 0.12 -21.47 14.08
N LYS A 292 -0.83 -21.05 14.94
CA LYS A 292 -1.96 -21.87 15.36
C LYS A 292 -2.95 -22.12 14.21
N THR A 293 -3.22 -21.09 13.41
CA THR A 293 -4.16 -21.16 12.28
C THR A 293 -3.64 -22.14 11.23
N LEU A 294 -2.38 -22.02 10.80
CA LEU A 294 -1.79 -22.90 9.78
C LEU A 294 -1.11 -24.15 10.34
N LYS A 295 -1.20 -24.36 11.67
CA LYS A 295 -0.65 -25.52 12.40
C LYS A 295 0.84 -25.76 12.11
N CYS A 296 1.64 -24.68 12.11
CA CYS A 296 3.07 -24.79 11.85
C CYS A 296 3.82 -25.45 13.02
N PRO A 297 4.63 -26.50 12.78
CA PRO A 297 5.38 -27.16 13.85
C PRO A 297 6.48 -26.26 14.39
N VAL A 298 6.76 -26.35 15.69
CA VAL A 298 7.88 -25.63 16.31
C VAL A 298 9.19 -26.09 15.66
N GLY A 299 10.05 -25.13 15.29
CA GLY A 299 11.28 -25.40 14.55
C GLY A 299 11.16 -25.17 13.04
N SER A 300 9.94 -25.02 12.51
CA SER A 300 9.77 -24.56 11.13
C SER A 300 10.17 -23.08 10.99
N SER A 301 10.52 -22.66 9.76
CA SER A 301 10.92 -21.29 9.48
C SER A 301 9.86 -20.26 9.91
N MET A 302 8.58 -20.60 9.75
CA MET A 302 7.44 -19.76 10.15
C MET A 302 6.98 -19.95 11.61
N ASN A 303 7.60 -20.86 12.36
CA ASN A 303 7.39 -21.05 13.80
C ASN A 303 8.73 -21.39 14.50
N PRO A 304 9.67 -20.42 14.55
CA PRO A 304 10.98 -20.64 15.15
C PRO A 304 10.84 -20.93 16.66
N PRO A 305 11.75 -21.72 17.24
CA PRO A 305 11.72 -22.05 18.66
C PRO A 305 11.98 -20.82 19.53
N THR A 306 12.84 -19.91 19.06
CA THR A 306 13.12 -18.61 19.66
C THR A 306 12.31 -17.53 18.94
N LYS A 307 11.26 -17.08 19.62
CA LYS A 307 10.41 -15.99 19.15
C LYS A 307 10.94 -14.68 19.68
N CYS A 308 11.07 -13.69 18.81
CA CYS A 308 11.31 -12.34 19.26
C CYS A 308 10.08 -11.83 19.99
N ILE A 309 10.23 -10.99 20.99
CA ILE A 309 9.09 -10.29 21.56
C ILE A 309 9.39 -8.82 21.30
N LEU A 310 8.61 -8.24 20.38
CA LEU A 310 8.63 -6.82 20.02
C LEU A 310 7.42 -6.15 20.67
#